data_AF-A0A3N5SDD1-F1
#
_entry.id   AF-A0A3N5SDD1-F1
#
_cell.length_a   1.000
_cell.length_b   1.000
_cell.length_c   1.000
_cell.angle_alpha   90.00
_cell.angle_beta   90.00
_cell.angle_gamma   90.00
#
_symmetry.space_group_name_H-M   'P 1'
#
loop_
_entity.id
_entity.type
_entity.pdbx_description
1 polymer ?
#
loop_
_entity_poly.entity_id
_entity_poly.type
_entity_poly.pdbx_seq_one_letter_code
_entity_poly.pdbx_strand_id
1 'polypeptide(L)'
;MKEILLYTRNNSFYRNFFLEAGYMVADGIAPTAATGYGMRESPPDRVAVIEISDDSLEECSLAAGSLCGSGIRVVCVAAGDTDRVRGFLLREGIADLLPAGQTQRLVESVAAMEDGAAEAGGSFIALDDCAARLRIMRSVAERFNFEFRAVGGIDEFFAVLGNECAATFVNLGAAGFEINRFIRLSHACGKVKLAPFIPYKDACEGIFVHEMISGLNRLTRVILSPEEMLSFMVGMLFRKSIVGPMDDLARALRYPDSAVFARESFGRLYFTLGMEAFELAHVLGDEDHARMRGSVSRMQRALVKADGVRWLVRETGRVPTCGVSGA
;
A
#
# COMPACT_ATOMS: atom_id res chain seq x y z
N MET A 1 -13.24 -13.08 -16.62
CA MET A 1 -13.87 -13.51 -15.35
C MET A 1 -12.75 -14.05 -14.50
N LYS A 2 -12.53 -13.47 -13.31
CA LYS A 2 -11.40 -13.84 -12.46
C LYS A 2 -11.61 -15.18 -11.76
N GLU A 3 -10.52 -15.90 -11.58
CA GLU A 3 -10.44 -17.18 -10.88
C GLU A 3 -9.76 -17.00 -9.52
N ILE A 4 -10.44 -17.48 -8.48
CA ILE A 4 -9.95 -17.51 -7.11
C ILE A 4 -9.45 -18.92 -6.79
N LEU A 5 -8.18 -19.02 -6.43
CA LEU A 5 -7.56 -20.27 -5.96
C LEU A 5 -7.62 -20.32 -4.43
N LEU A 6 -8.34 -21.30 -3.87
CA LEU A 6 -8.49 -21.44 -2.43
C LEU A 6 -7.53 -22.49 -1.85
N TYR A 7 -6.63 -22.04 -0.97
CA TYR A 7 -5.75 -22.86 -0.13
C TYR A 7 -6.11 -22.64 1.34
N THR A 8 -7.33 -23.04 1.72
CA THR A 8 -7.85 -22.85 3.08
C THR A 8 -8.26 -24.18 3.71
N ARG A 9 -8.38 -24.22 5.05
CA ARG A 9 -8.86 -25.41 5.76
C ARG A 9 -10.36 -25.62 5.57
N ASN A 10 -11.08 -24.56 5.18
CA ASN A 10 -12.52 -24.57 4.97
C ASN A 10 -12.91 -23.95 3.61
N ASN A 11 -12.48 -24.58 2.50
CA ASN A 11 -12.73 -24.05 1.15
C ASN A 11 -14.23 -23.88 0.85
N SER A 12 -15.11 -24.75 1.37
CA SER A 12 -16.55 -24.66 1.13
C SER A 12 -17.15 -23.37 1.68
N PHE A 13 -16.66 -22.90 2.84
CA PHE A 13 -17.08 -21.64 3.44
C PHE A 13 -16.72 -20.45 2.55
N TYR A 14 -15.45 -20.32 2.13
CA TYR A 14 -15.01 -19.20 1.29
C TYR A 14 -15.58 -19.26 -0.13
N ARG A 15 -15.73 -20.46 -0.70
CA ARG A 15 -16.20 -20.67 -2.08
C ARG A 15 -17.54 -20.01 -2.36
N ASN A 16 -18.53 -20.19 -1.47
CA ASN A 16 -19.89 -19.70 -1.71
C ASN A 16 -19.92 -18.17 -1.86
N PHE A 17 -19.20 -17.43 -1.02
CA PHE A 17 -19.16 -15.96 -1.08
C PHE A 17 -18.52 -15.44 -2.38
N PHE A 18 -17.45 -16.10 -2.86
CA PHE A 18 -16.84 -15.72 -4.13
C PHE A 18 -17.73 -16.05 -5.33
N LEU A 19 -18.42 -17.19 -5.32
CA LEU A 19 -19.38 -17.55 -6.36
C LEU A 19 -20.57 -16.56 -6.41
N GLU A 20 -21.11 -16.19 -5.26
CA GLU A 20 -22.18 -15.17 -5.14
C GLU A 20 -21.74 -13.80 -5.67
N ALA A 21 -20.46 -13.46 -5.49
CA ALA A 21 -19.86 -12.24 -6.03
C ALA A 21 -19.46 -12.35 -7.52
N GLY A 22 -19.73 -13.48 -8.18
CA GLY A 22 -19.52 -13.66 -9.62
C GLY A 22 -18.13 -14.12 -10.04
N TYR A 23 -17.31 -14.60 -9.09
CA TYR A 23 -15.98 -15.15 -9.37
C TYR A 23 -16.05 -16.64 -9.72
N MET A 24 -15.08 -17.13 -10.51
CA MET A 24 -14.82 -18.57 -10.57
C MET A 24 -13.96 -18.99 -9.37
N VAL A 25 -14.21 -20.17 -8.83
CA VAL A 25 -13.46 -20.69 -7.68
C VAL A 25 -12.91 -22.07 -8.00
N ALA A 26 -11.60 -22.24 -7.81
CA ALA A 26 -10.94 -23.54 -7.89
C ALA A 26 -10.23 -23.84 -6.56
N ASP A 27 -10.22 -25.12 -6.19
CA ASP A 27 -9.39 -25.57 -5.08
C ASP A 27 -7.93 -25.52 -5.53
N GLY A 28 -7.08 -24.90 -4.73
CA GLY A 28 -5.67 -24.75 -5.02
C GLY A 28 -4.96 -26.09 -5.02
N ILE A 29 -4.37 -26.47 -6.16
CA ILE A 29 -3.34 -27.50 -6.22
C ILE A 29 -2.01 -26.76 -6.35
N ALA A 30 -1.09 -26.97 -5.40
CA ALA A 30 0.19 -26.27 -5.37
C ALA A 30 0.89 -26.39 -6.75
N PRO A 31 1.23 -25.29 -7.42
CA PRO A 31 1.92 -25.36 -8.70
C PRO A 31 3.31 -25.98 -8.51
N THR A 32 3.79 -26.70 -9.52
CA THR A 32 5.20 -27.09 -9.58
C THR A 32 6.04 -25.84 -9.81
N ALA A 33 7.06 -25.62 -8.97
CA ALA A 33 7.87 -24.40 -8.95
C ALA A 33 8.42 -24.07 -10.35
N ALA A 34 8.05 -22.92 -10.91
CA ALA A 34 8.62 -22.41 -12.14
C ALA A 34 10.00 -21.79 -11.85
N THR A 35 11.06 -22.44 -12.32
CA THR A 35 12.44 -21.96 -12.26
C THR A 35 12.65 -20.89 -13.35
N GLY A 36 12.34 -19.64 -13.04
CA GLY A 36 12.60 -18.52 -13.94
C GLY A 36 12.76 -17.21 -13.18
N TYR A 37 13.99 -16.73 -13.06
CA TYR A 37 14.28 -15.38 -12.57
C TYR A 37 13.83 -14.37 -13.62
N GLY A 38 12.64 -13.82 -13.38
CA GLY A 38 12.06 -12.70 -14.09
C GLY A 38 10.71 -12.43 -13.46
N MET A 39 10.44 -11.18 -13.04
CA MET A 39 9.08 -10.82 -12.63
C MET A 39 8.18 -10.96 -13.85
N ARG A 40 7.52 -12.12 -13.98
CA ARG A 40 6.46 -12.29 -14.97
C ARG A 40 5.31 -11.35 -14.59
N GLU A 41 4.76 -10.67 -15.59
CA GLU A 41 3.50 -9.98 -15.43
C GLU A 41 2.48 -10.97 -14.87
N SER A 42 1.77 -10.56 -13.81
CA SER A 42 0.69 -11.36 -13.22
C SER A 42 -0.26 -11.78 -14.32
N PRO A 43 -0.66 -13.07 -14.44
CA PRO A 43 -1.84 -13.38 -15.23
C PRO A 43 -3.00 -12.61 -14.56
N PRO A 44 -3.56 -11.57 -15.23
CA PRO A 44 -4.39 -10.56 -14.58
C PRO A 44 -5.68 -11.13 -13.96
N ASP A 45 -6.00 -12.38 -14.31
CA ASP A 45 -7.25 -13.03 -13.98
C ASP A 45 -7.21 -13.98 -12.78
N ARG A 46 -6.10 -14.05 -12.01
CA ARG A 46 -5.98 -15.00 -10.88
C ARG A 46 -5.57 -14.36 -9.56
N VAL A 47 -6.29 -14.73 -8.50
CA VAL A 47 -5.96 -14.39 -7.10
C VAL A 47 -5.96 -15.67 -6.27
N ALA A 48 -4.95 -15.86 -5.43
CA ALA A 48 -4.89 -16.96 -4.50
C ALA A 48 -5.21 -16.48 -3.08
N VAL A 49 -6.10 -17.18 -2.39
CA VAL A 49 -6.39 -16.98 -0.97
C VAL A 49 -5.78 -18.12 -0.18
N ILE A 50 -4.88 -17.80 0.74
CA ILE A 50 -4.19 -18.77 1.59
C ILE A 50 -4.58 -18.53 3.04
N GLU A 51 -5.11 -19.54 3.71
CA GLU A 51 -5.32 -19.49 5.16
C GLU A 51 -4.03 -19.87 5.87
N ILE A 52 -3.54 -18.98 6.73
CA ILE A 52 -2.29 -19.17 7.46
C ILE A 52 -2.52 -19.05 8.97
N SER A 53 -1.70 -19.78 9.72
CA SER A 53 -1.60 -19.75 11.18
C SER A 53 -0.16 -19.99 11.58
N ASP A 54 0.23 -19.66 12.82
CA ASP A 54 1.59 -19.89 13.32
C ASP A 54 2.09 -21.33 13.12
N ASP A 55 1.17 -22.31 13.16
CA ASP A 55 1.48 -23.74 12.98
C ASP A 55 1.54 -24.21 11.52
N SER A 56 1.10 -23.40 10.55
CA SER A 56 1.02 -23.81 9.13
C SER A 56 1.95 -23.02 8.20
N LEU A 57 2.73 -22.08 8.73
CA LEU A 57 3.59 -21.18 7.94
C LEU A 57 4.60 -21.93 7.07
N GLU A 58 5.20 -23.00 7.59
CA GLU A 58 6.20 -23.80 6.85
C GLU A 58 5.58 -24.53 5.66
N GLU A 59 4.42 -25.18 5.89
CA GLU A 59 3.66 -25.85 4.83
C GLU A 59 3.18 -24.86 3.75
N CYS A 60 2.76 -23.67 4.17
CA CYS A 60 2.25 -22.63 3.27
C CYS A 60 3.36 -21.93 2.46
N SER A 61 4.62 -21.95 2.91
CA SER A 61 5.73 -21.24 2.25
C SER A 61 5.97 -21.71 0.82
N LEU A 62 5.93 -23.03 0.57
CA LEU A 62 6.11 -23.57 -0.79
C LEU A 62 5.03 -23.07 -1.76
N ALA A 63 3.76 -23.11 -1.34
CA ALA A 63 2.65 -22.65 -2.15
C ALA A 63 2.72 -21.13 -2.38
N ALA A 64 2.93 -20.36 -1.31
CA ALA A 64 3.07 -18.91 -1.35
C ALA A 64 4.21 -18.47 -2.30
N GLY A 65 5.41 -19.03 -2.13
CA GLY A 65 6.57 -18.72 -2.95
C GLY A 65 6.34 -19.04 -4.43
N SER A 66 5.73 -20.19 -4.74
CA SER A 66 5.43 -20.59 -6.13
C SER A 66 4.38 -19.69 -6.79
N LEU A 67 3.30 -19.37 -6.08
CA LEU A 67 2.22 -18.50 -6.59
C LEU A 67 2.75 -17.09 -6.85
N CYS A 68 3.43 -16.52 -5.85
CA CYS A 68 4.06 -15.23 -5.95
C CYS A 68 5.12 -15.15 -7.08
N GLY A 69 5.97 -16.18 -7.20
CA GLY A 69 6.99 -16.25 -8.26
C GLY A 69 6.38 -16.36 -9.66
N SER A 70 5.16 -16.91 -9.75
CA SER A 70 4.37 -16.95 -10.98
C SER A 70 3.60 -15.64 -11.25
N GLY A 71 3.80 -14.61 -10.42
CA GLY A 71 3.11 -13.33 -10.52
C GLY A 71 1.66 -13.36 -10.01
N ILE A 72 1.16 -14.48 -9.49
CA ILE A 72 -0.21 -14.55 -8.96
C ILE A 72 -0.28 -13.71 -7.68
N ARG A 73 -1.31 -12.86 -7.56
CA ARG A 73 -1.54 -12.10 -6.34
C ARG A 73 -2.02 -13.06 -5.23
N VAL A 74 -1.33 -13.01 -4.10
CA VAL A 74 -1.65 -13.81 -2.91
C VAL A 74 -2.27 -12.92 -1.84
N VAL A 75 -3.40 -13.34 -1.30
CA VAL A 75 -4.10 -12.74 -0.15
C VAL A 75 -4.09 -13.76 0.98
N CYS A 76 -3.49 -13.42 2.10
CA CYS A 76 -3.50 -14.28 3.27
C CYS A 76 -4.69 -13.97 4.18
N VAL A 77 -5.28 -15.00 4.77
CA VAL A 77 -6.24 -14.86 5.88
C VAL A 77 -5.69 -15.54 7.12
N ALA A 78 -5.75 -14.85 8.27
CA ALA A 78 -5.25 -15.39 9.53
C ALA A 78 -6.11 -14.91 10.71
N ALA A 79 -6.02 -15.60 11.85
CA ALA A 79 -6.71 -15.16 13.08
C ALA A 79 -6.15 -13.82 13.62
N GLY A 80 -4.88 -13.51 13.35
CA GLY A 80 -4.22 -12.28 13.77
C GLY A 80 -2.84 -12.09 13.11
N ASP A 81 -2.23 -10.92 13.30
CA ASP A 81 -0.95 -10.50 12.72
C ASP A 81 0.23 -10.65 13.72
N THR A 82 0.45 -11.87 14.19
CA THR A 82 1.58 -12.24 15.08
C THR A 82 2.94 -11.96 14.42
N ASP A 83 4.01 -11.85 15.20
CA ASP A 83 5.37 -11.64 14.65
C ASP A 83 5.79 -12.76 13.67
N ARG A 84 5.37 -14.00 13.92
CA ARG A 84 5.63 -15.14 13.02
C ARG A 84 4.90 -14.98 11.69
N VAL A 85 3.62 -14.61 11.73
CA VAL A 85 2.81 -14.33 10.53
C VAL A 85 3.40 -13.17 9.75
N ARG A 86 3.74 -12.05 10.41
CA ARG A 86 4.37 -10.88 9.75
C ARG A 86 5.70 -11.24 9.11
N GLY A 87 6.55 -11.97 9.83
CA GLY A 87 7.84 -12.45 9.31
C GLY A 87 7.67 -13.35 8.08
N PHE A 88 6.66 -14.23 8.09
CA PHE A 88 6.28 -15.02 6.92
C PHE A 88 5.87 -14.13 5.74
N LEU A 89 4.95 -13.20 5.93
CA LEU A 89 4.46 -12.32 4.86
C LEU A 89 5.58 -11.46 4.25
N LEU A 90 6.45 -10.89 5.09
CA LEU A 90 7.60 -10.10 4.64
C LEU A 90 8.60 -10.93 3.83
N ARG A 91 8.92 -12.14 4.29
CA ARG A 91 9.83 -13.07 3.61
C ARG A 91 9.26 -13.56 2.29
N GLU A 92 7.98 -13.91 2.27
CA GLU A 92 7.31 -14.42 1.09
C GLU A 92 6.88 -13.32 0.13
N GLY A 93 7.00 -12.04 0.49
CA GLY A 93 6.67 -10.90 -0.36
C GLY A 93 5.16 -10.69 -0.57
N ILE A 94 4.37 -10.94 0.48
CA ILE A 94 2.91 -10.85 0.49
C ILE A 94 2.50 -9.58 1.25
N ALA A 95 1.76 -8.68 0.59
CA ALA A 95 1.28 -7.45 1.22
C ALA A 95 -0.06 -7.63 1.95
N ASP A 96 -0.86 -8.61 1.52
CA ASP A 96 -2.26 -8.74 1.90
C ASP A 96 -2.46 -9.72 3.07
N LEU A 97 -2.99 -9.21 4.17
CA LEU A 97 -3.45 -9.97 5.32
C LEU A 97 -4.83 -9.49 5.76
N LEU A 98 -5.80 -10.39 5.81
CA LEU A 98 -7.14 -10.14 6.31
C LEU A 98 -7.51 -11.08 7.46
N PRO A 99 -8.45 -10.68 8.35
CA PRO A 99 -8.92 -11.57 9.39
C PRO A 99 -9.65 -12.80 8.81
N ALA A 100 -9.30 -13.98 9.28
CA ALA A 100 -10.00 -15.21 8.95
C ALA A 100 -11.49 -15.13 9.36
N GLY A 101 -12.36 -15.76 8.57
CA GLY A 101 -13.80 -15.77 8.83
C GLY A 101 -14.55 -14.51 8.38
N GLN A 102 -13.86 -13.43 7.97
CA GLN A 102 -14.50 -12.18 7.52
C GLN A 102 -14.63 -12.14 5.99
N THR A 103 -15.44 -13.05 5.44
CA THR A 103 -15.57 -13.30 4.00
C THR A 103 -16.03 -12.10 3.20
N GLN A 104 -16.98 -11.31 3.73
CA GLN A 104 -17.42 -10.09 3.05
C GLN A 104 -16.25 -9.11 2.83
N ARG A 105 -15.43 -8.87 3.87
CA ARG A 105 -14.25 -7.99 3.76
C ARG A 105 -13.21 -8.54 2.80
N LEU A 106 -13.05 -9.86 2.74
CA LEU A 106 -12.18 -10.52 1.77
C LEU A 106 -12.64 -10.27 0.33
N VAL A 107 -13.92 -10.50 0.04
CA VAL A 107 -14.50 -10.25 -1.29
C VAL A 107 -14.40 -8.78 -1.66
N GLU A 108 -14.76 -7.87 -0.75
CA GLU A 108 -14.66 -6.42 -0.96
C GLU A 108 -13.21 -5.99 -1.24
N SER A 109 -12.23 -6.53 -0.50
CA SER A 109 -10.81 -6.24 -0.72
C SER A 109 -10.34 -6.71 -2.09
N VAL A 110 -10.71 -7.94 -2.50
CA VAL A 110 -10.37 -8.48 -3.83
C VAL A 110 -11.00 -7.61 -4.93
N ALA A 111 -12.26 -7.24 -4.80
CA ALA A 111 -12.96 -6.38 -5.76
C ALA A 111 -12.37 -4.95 -5.82
N ALA A 112 -12.03 -4.35 -4.68
CA ALA A 112 -11.46 -3.00 -4.63
C ALA A 112 -10.09 -2.90 -5.31
N MET A 113 -9.38 -4.03 -5.47
CA MET A 113 -8.15 -4.10 -6.23
C MET A 113 -8.36 -4.15 -7.76
N GLU A 114 -9.60 -4.35 -8.23
CA GLU A 114 -9.98 -4.38 -9.65
C GLU A 114 -10.42 -3.00 -10.16
N ASP A 115 -10.96 -2.18 -9.26
CA ASP A 115 -11.37 -0.81 -9.52
C ASP A 115 -10.16 0.05 -9.90
N GLY A 116 -9.89 0.13 -11.20
CA GLY A 116 -9.04 1.17 -11.76
C GLY A 116 -9.62 2.53 -11.43
N ALA A 117 -8.84 3.39 -10.76
CA ALA A 117 -9.28 4.78 -10.61
C ALA A 117 -9.32 5.48 -11.97
N ALA A 118 -10.19 6.48 -12.10
CA ALA A 118 -10.29 7.33 -13.28
C ALA A 118 -9.02 8.19 -13.53
N GLU A 119 -8.12 8.31 -12.54
CA GLU A 119 -6.89 9.09 -12.63
C GLU A 119 -5.68 8.26 -12.20
N ALA A 120 -4.65 8.22 -13.04
CA ALA A 120 -3.37 7.57 -12.73
C ALA A 120 -2.57 8.39 -11.71
N GLY A 121 -2.04 7.75 -10.67
CA GLY A 121 -1.26 8.41 -9.61
C GLY A 121 0.16 8.84 -10.02
N GLY A 122 0.62 8.44 -11.21
CA GLY A 122 2.01 8.51 -11.65
C GLY A 122 2.77 7.21 -11.36
N SER A 123 4.10 7.25 -11.49
CA SER A 123 4.95 6.05 -11.34
C SER A 123 5.91 6.12 -10.16
N PHE A 124 6.02 5.04 -9.40
CA PHE A 124 7.10 4.82 -8.46
C PHE A 124 8.24 4.02 -9.08
N ILE A 125 9.46 4.37 -8.73
CA ILE A 125 10.67 3.65 -9.14
C ILE A 125 11.37 3.17 -7.86
N ALA A 126 11.67 1.88 -7.78
CA ALA A 126 12.33 1.28 -6.63
C ALA A 126 13.63 0.57 -7.04
N LEU A 127 14.77 1.02 -6.49
CA LEU A 127 16.06 0.33 -6.59
C LEU A 127 16.24 -0.55 -5.36
N ASP A 128 16.20 -1.87 -5.56
CA ASP A 128 16.30 -2.85 -4.50
C ASP A 128 16.72 -4.22 -5.05
N ASP A 129 17.42 -5.00 -4.24
CA ASP A 129 17.83 -6.38 -4.51
C ASP A 129 16.92 -7.43 -3.84
N CYS A 130 16.04 -7.01 -2.91
CA CYS A 130 15.09 -7.90 -2.26
C CYS A 130 13.80 -8.06 -3.07
N ALA A 131 13.68 -9.17 -3.80
CA ALA A 131 12.50 -9.48 -4.61
C ALA A 131 11.18 -9.54 -3.81
N ALA A 132 11.21 -10.03 -2.56
CA ALA A 132 10.03 -10.09 -1.70
C ALA A 132 9.51 -8.69 -1.35
N ARG A 133 10.42 -7.79 -0.95
CA ARG A 133 10.09 -6.41 -0.62
C ARG A 133 9.57 -5.64 -1.83
N LEU A 134 10.21 -5.80 -3.00
CA LEU A 134 9.73 -5.21 -4.25
C LEU A 134 8.31 -5.67 -4.63
N ARG A 135 7.95 -6.93 -4.36
CA ARG A 135 6.59 -7.44 -4.59
C ARG A 135 5.57 -6.81 -3.64
N ILE A 136 5.92 -6.61 -2.38
CA ILE A 136 5.07 -5.89 -1.42
C ILE A 136 4.86 -4.45 -1.89
N MET A 137 5.94 -3.73 -2.20
CA MET A 137 5.87 -2.35 -2.69
C MET A 137 5.00 -2.25 -3.94
N ARG A 138 5.19 -3.13 -4.92
CA ARG A 138 4.34 -3.20 -6.12
C ARG A 138 2.86 -3.37 -5.76
N SER A 139 2.55 -4.36 -4.91
CA SER A 139 1.17 -4.64 -4.50
C SER A 139 0.51 -3.43 -3.84
N VAL A 140 1.25 -2.73 -2.96
CA VAL A 140 0.76 -1.51 -2.32
C VAL A 140 0.59 -0.37 -3.33
N ALA A 141 1.55 -0.14 -4.23
CA ALA A 141 1.48 0.94 -5.23
C ALA A 141 0.29 0.77 -6.17
N GLU A 142 0.18 -0.40 -6.79
CA GLU A 142 -0.84 -0.70 -7.80
C GLU A 142 -2.24 -0.66 -7.19
N ARG A 143 -2.40 -1.12 -5.94
CA ARG A 143 -3.65 -1.01 -5.18
C ARG A 143 -4.17 0.42 -5.11
N PHE A 144 -3.27 1.39 -4.97
CA PHE A 144 -3.61 2.82 -4.94
C PHE A 144 -3.46 3.51 -6.30
N ASN A 145 -3.42 2.74 -7.40
CA ASN A 145 -3.36 3.20 -8.79
C ASN A 145 -2.07 3.95 -9.17
N PHE A 146 -0.94 3.54 -8.59
CA PHE A 146 0.39 3.98 -9.02
C PHE A 146 1.06 2.87 -9.83
N GLU A 147 1.72 3.24 -10.93
CA GLU A 147 2.63 2.33 -11.60
C GLU A 147 3.83 2.05 -10.70
N PHE A 148 4.41 0.85 -10.78
CA PHE A 148 5.59 0.49 -10.02
C PHE A 148 6.66 -0.14 -10.91
N ARG A 149 7.85 0.44 -10.89
CA ARG A 149 9.01 -0.02 -11.66
C ARG A 149 10.13 -0.40 -10.70
N ALA A 150 10.40 -1.70 -10.60
CA ALA A 150 11.59 -2.20 -9.91
C ALA A 150 12.79 -2.13 -10.85
N VAL A 151 13.94 -1.69 -10.34
CA VAL A 151 15.21 -1.64 -11.08
C VAL A 151 16.32 -2.31 -10.28
N GLY A 152 17.20 -3.02 -10.98
CA GLY A 152 18.27 -3.81 -10.36
C GLY A 152 19.56 -3.03 -10.10
N GLY A 153 19.69 -1.80 -10.61
CA GLY A 153 20.91 -1.04 -10.46
C GLY A 153 20.80 0.45 -10.81
N ILE A 154 21.87 1.17 -10.52
CA ILE A 154 21.93 2.64 -10.63
C ILE A 154 21.72 3.11 -12.07
N ASP A 155 22.30 2.43 -13.08
CA ASP A 155 22.16 2.86 -14.47
C ASP A 155 20.71 2.74 -14.97
N GLU A 156 20.07 1.61 -14.65
CA GLU A 156 18.67 1.37 -14.97
C GLU A 156 17.76 2.39 -14.27
N PHE A 157 18.02 2.69 -12.99
CA PHE A 157 17.30 3.71 -12.23
C PHE A 157 17.27 5.06 -12.94
N PHE A 158 18.43 5.56 -13.39
CA PHE A 158 18.49 6.85 -14.10
C PHE A 158 17.94 6.78 -15.52
N ALA A 159 17.99 5.61 -16.18
CA ALA A 159 17.44 5.41 -17.51
C ALA A 159 15.90 5.43 -17.53
N VAL A 160 15.25 4.84 -16.51
CA VAL A 160 13.78 4.77 -16.43
C VAL A 160 13.14 5.99 -15.77
N LEU A 161 13.95 6.90 -15.23
CA LEU A 161 13.48 8.10 -14.54
C LEU A 161 12.79 9.07 -15.52
N GLY A 162 11.46 9.06 -15.47
CA GLY A 162 10.57 9.92 -16.24
C GLY A 162 10.19 11.21 -15.50
N ASN A 163 9.54 12.13 -16.22
CA ASN A 163 9.04 13.38 -15.63
C ASN A 163 7.79 13.15 -14.75
N GLU A 164 7.08 12.04 -14.93
CA GLU A 164 5.86 11.67 -14.19
C GLU A 164 6.15 10.76 -12.98
N CYS A 165 7.40 10.75 -12.52
CA CYS A 165 7.80 9.97 -11.35
C CYS A 165 7.25 10.61 -10.07
N ALA A 166 6.32 9.90 -9.42
CA ALA A 166 5.67 10.37 -8.20
C ALA A 166 6.60 10.30 -6.97
N ALA A 167 7.48 9.29 -6.92
CA ALA A 167 8.52 9.14 -5.90
C ALA A 167 9.53 8.05 -6.31
N THR A 168 10.73 8.14 -5.76
CA THR A 168 11.78 7.14 -5.89
C THR A 168 12.11 6.54 -4.54
N PHE A 169 12.23 5.21 -4.49
CA PHE A 169 12.58 4.44 -3.31
C PHE A 169 13.93 3.76 -3.57
N VAL A 170 14.92 3.98 -2.71
CA VAL A 170 16.26 3.43 -2.94
C VAL A 170 16.81 2.75 -1.69
N ASN A 171 17.02 1.44 -1.80
CA ASN A 171 17.72 0.66 -0.79
C ASN A 171 19.23 1.00 -0.84
N LEU A 172 19.73 1.74 0.14
CA LEU A 172 21.14 2.10 0.24
C LEU A 172 22.04 0.91 0.61
N GLY A 173 21.45 -0.18 1.12
CA GLY A 173 22.14 -1.44 1.42
C GLY A 173 22.10 -2.47 0.29
N ALA A 174 21.46 -2.15 -0.85
CA ALA A 174 21.35 -3.10 -1.96
C ALA A 174 22.73 -3.50 -2.49
N ALA A 175 22.89 -4.78 -2.82
CA ALA A 175 24.11 -5.31 -3.41
C ALA A 175 24.50 -4.53 -4.68
N GLY A 176 25.72 -3.98 -4.70
CA GLY A 176 26.22 -3.20 -5.83
C GLY A 176 25.77 -1.73 -5.87
N PHE A 177 25.04 -1.25 -4.86
CA PHE A 177 24.79 0.18 -4.70
C PHE A 177 26.07 0.90 -4.26
N GLU A 178 26.50 1.90 -5.04
CA GLU A 178 27.68 2.73 -4.75
C GLU A 178 27.25 4.19 -4.62
N ILE A 179 27.32 4.73 -3.41
CA ILE A 179 26.75 6.03 -3.07
C ILE A 179 27.42 7.18 -3.84
N ASN A 180 28.74 7.15 -4.04
CA ASN A 180 29.44 8.23 -4.73
C ASN A 180 29.08 8.29 -6.21
N ARG A 181 28.94 7.13 -6.86
CA ARG A 181 28.40 7.02 -8.21
C ARG A 181 26.97 7.54 -8.30
N PHE A 182 26.09 7.15 -7.37
CA PHE A 182 24.72 7.63 -7.35
C PHE A 182 24.66 9.16 -7.22
N ILE A 183 25.44 9.75 -6.32
CA ILE A 183 25.52 11.21 -6.12
C ILE A 183 26.00 11.90 -7.41
N ARG A 184 27.08 11.41 -8.04
CA ARG A 184 27.60 11.98 -9.29
C ARG A 184 26.55 11.98 -10.40
N LEU A 185 25.86 10.87 -10.60
CA LEU A 185 24.78 10.77 -11.60
C LEU A 185 23.57 11.64 -11.24
N SER A 186 23.25 11.77 -9.95
CA SER A 186 22.18 12.66 -9.47
C SER A 186 22.47 14.14 -9.75
N HIS A 187 23.75 14.56 -9.67
CA HIS A 187 24.13 15.92 -10.03
C HIS A 187 23.98 16.18 -11.54
N ALA A 188 24.27 15.17 -12.37
CA ALA A 188 24.15 15.24 -13.83
C ALA A 188 22.68 15.10 -14.32
N CYS A 189 21.82 14.42 -13.57
CA CYS A 189 20.42 14.19 -13.95
C CYS A 189 19.48 15.16 -13.22
N GLY A 190 18.99 16.19 -13.91
CA GLY A 190 18.05 17.16 -13.33
C GLY A 190 16.72 16.55 -12.88
N LYS A 191 16.27 15.47 -13.53
CA LYS A 191 14.98 14.82 -13.24
C LYS A 191 14.88 14.24 -11.83
N VAL A 192 15.99 13.76 -11.27
CA VAL A 192 16.00 13.15 -9.92
C VAL A 192 15.66 14.17 -8.84
N LYS A 193 15.84 15.46 -9.12
CA LYS A 193 15.51 16.55 -8.19
C LYS A 193 14.04 16.95 -8.24
N LEU A 194 13.28 16.46 -9.23
CA LEU A 194 11.86 16.75 -9.40
C LEU A 194 10.96 15.76 -8.64
N ALA A 195 11.45 14.54 -8.43
CA ALA A 195 10.75 13.50 -7.70
C ALA A 195 11.27 13.39 -6.25
N PRO A 196 10.40 13.17 -5.25
CA PRO A 196 10.82 12.81 -3.91
C PRO A 196 11.76 11.61 -3.90
N PHE A 197 12.86 11.71 -3.16
CA PHE A 197 13.82 10.63 -2.96
C PHE A 197 13.70 10.06 -1.54
N ILE A 198 13.35 8.79 -1.45
CA ILE A 198 13.05 8.07 -0.20
C ILE A 198 14.09 6.96 -0.02
N PRO A 199 15.22 7.26 0.63
CA PRO A 199 16.22 6.25 0.93
C PRO A 199 15.77 5.41 2.12
N TYR A 200 16.11 4.13 2.06
CA TYR A 200 15.97 3.22 3.19
C TYR A 200 17.17 2.29 3.28
N LYS A 201 17.46 1.81 4.49
CA LYS A 201 18.56 0.88 4.78
C LYS A 201 18.24 0.10 6.04
N ASP A 202 18.66 -1.15 6.11
CA ASP A 202 18.59 -1.91 7.37
C ASP A 202 19.43 -1.22 8.45
N ALA A 203 18.82 -0.98 9.62
CA ALA A 203 19.50 -0.34 10.74
C ALA A 203 20.63 -1.20 11.31
N CYS A 204 20.52 -2.53 11.19
CA CYS A 204 21.54 -3.49 11.63
C CYS A 204 22.83 -3.42 10.79
N GLU A 205 22.76 -2.90 9.57
CA GLU A 205 23.91 -2.76 8.67
C GLU A 205 24.73 -1.48 8.92
N GLY A 206 24.33 -0.66 9.88
CA GLY A 206 24.97 0.61 10.21
C GLY A 206 24.71 1.69 9.16
N ILE A 207 24.23 2.86 9.60
CA ILE A 207 24.12 4.03 8.73
C ILE A 207 25.40 4.83 8.87
N PHE A 208 26.26 4.82 7.83
CA PHE A 208 27.47 5.65 7.81
C PHE A 208 27.08 7.12 7.53
N VAL A 209 26.77 7.83 8.61
CA VAL A 209 26.27 9.21 8.62
C VAL A 209 27.17 10.19 7.84
N HIS A 210 28.49 9.96 7.79
CA HIS A 210 29.44 10.88 7.16
C HIS A 210 29.33 10.98 5.62
N GLU A 211 28.95 9.91 4.92
CA GLU A 211 28.74 9.94 3.46
C GLU A 211 27.39 10.58 3.08
N MET A 212 26.39 10.48 3.97
CA MET A 212 25.04 10.98 3.74
C MET A 212 24.92 12.50 3.90
N ILE A 213 25.70 13.10 4.82
CA ILE A 213 25.59 14.52 5.18
C ILE A 213 25.96 15.48 4.03
N SER A 214 26.80 15.08 3.07
CA SER A 214 27.29 16.01 2.03
C SER A 214 26.54 15.92 0.70
N GLY A 215 26.18 14.72 0.24
CA GLY A 215 25.59 14.52 -1.09
C GLY A 215 24.07 14.27 -1.12
N LEU A 216 23.55 13.45 -0.21
CA LEU A 216 22.14 13.04 -0.19
C LEU A 216 21.23 14.01 0.56
N ASN A 217 21.75 14.84 1.45
CA ASN A 217 20.97 15.87 2.18
C ASN A 217 20.20 16.85 1.27
N ARG A 218 20.64 17.00 0.02
CA ARG A 218 19.92 17.80 -0.99
C ARG A 218 18.70 17.08 -1.59
N LEU A 219 18.62 15.76 -1.42
CA LEU A 219 17.61 14.88 -2.01
C LEU A 219 16.66 14.29 -0.95
N THR A 220 17.16 13.97 0.25
CA THR A 220 16.38 13.35 1.34
C THR A 220 16.42 14.14 2.65
N ARG A 221 15.38 13.98 3.47
CA ARG A 221 15.28 14.48 4.85
C ARG A 221 15.58 13.42 5.91
N VAL A 222 15.30 12.15 5.65
CA VAL A 222 15.42 11.03 6.60
C VAL A 222 15.72 9.73 5.86
N ILE A 223 16.32 8.76 6.56
CA ILE A 223 16.53 7.40 6.08
C ILE A 223 15.62 6.50 6.90
N LEU A 224 14.86 5.65 6.20
CA LEU A 224 13.93 4.73 6.83
C LEU A 224 14.57 3.35 6.96
N SER A 225 14.14 2.56 7.94
CA SER A 225 14.26 1.11 7.84
C SER A 225 13.32 0.56 6.76
N PRO A 226 13.54 -0.67 6.25
CA PRO A 226 12.64 -1.28 5.27
C PRO A 226 11.17 -1.30 5.73
N GLU A 227 10.93 -1.57 7.00
CA GLU A 227 9.56 -1.61 7.55
C GLU A 227 8.96 -0.21 7.73
N GLU A 228 9.75 0.77 8.16
CA GLU A 228 9.30 2.17 8.20
C GLU A 228 8.96 2.69 6.80
N MET A 229 9.72 2.27 5.77
CA MET A 229 9.43 2.60 4.38
C MET A 229 8.09 2.02 3.92
N LEU A 230 7.80 0.75 4.23
CA LEU A 230 6.51 0.13 3.90
C LEU A 230 5.35 0.82 4.65
N SER A 231 5.52 1.08 5.94
CA SER A 231 4.55 1.82 6.76
C SER A 231 4.30 3.23 6.22
N PHE A 232 5.37 3.95 5.86
CA PHE A 232 5.31 5.28 5.26
C PHE A 232 4.53 5.26 3.94
N MET A 233 4.84 4.30 3.06
CA MET A 233 4.19 4.16 1.76
C MET A 233 2.69 3.93 1.92
N VAL A 234 2.27 2.97 2.75
CA VAL A 234 0.84 2.70 3.05
C VAL A 234 0.17 3.94 3.64
N GLY A 235 0.79 4.56 4.64
CA GLY A 235 0.23 5.73 5.31
C GLY A 235 0.06 6.95 4.40
N MET A 236 1.01 7.20 3.50
CA MET A 236 0.94 8.32 2.55
C MET A 236 -0.11 8.08 1.46
N LEU A 237 -0.13 6.88 0.87
CA LEU A 237 -1.08 6.52 -0.17
C LEU A 237 -2.53 6.50 0.34
N PHE A 238 -2.75 5.96 1.53
CA PHE A 238 -4.06 5.98 2.16
C PHE A 238 -4.53 7.42 2.43
N ARG A 239 -3.67 8.26 3.04
CA ARG A 239 -4.00 9.68 3.28
C ARG A 239 -4.32 10.41 1.99
N LYS A 240 -3.52 10.22 0.94
CA LYS A 240 -3.78 10.82 -0.38
C LYS A 240 -5.13 10.37 -0.96
N SER A 241 -5.51 9.11 -0.73
CA SER A 241 -6.76 8.54 -1.21
C SER A 241 -8.00 8.97 -0.43
N ILE A 242 -7.87 9.25 0.87
CA ILE A 242 -9.02 9.59 1.73
C ILE A 242 -9.22 11.11 1.91
N VAL A 243 -8.14 11.90 1.96
CA VAL A 243 -8.22 13.34 2.29
C VAL A 243 -8.91 14.13 1.18
N GLY A 244 -8.69 13.80 -0.10
CA GLY A 244 -9.36 14.47 -1.22
C GLY A 244 -10.89 14.36 -1.14
N PRO A 245 -11.45 13.13 -1.09
CA PRO A 245 -12.88 12.92 -0.88
C PRO A 245 -13.44 13.54 0.40
N MET A 246 -12.68 13.54 1.50
CA MET A 246 -13.08 14.21 2.75
C MET A 246 -13.22 15.73 2.57
N ASP A 247 -12.25 16.35 1.89
CA ASP A 247 -12.29 17.79 1.61
C ASP A 247 -13.42 18.15 0.64
N ASP A 248 -13.67 17.31 -0.38
CA ASP A 248 -14.84 17.46 -1.26
C ASP A 248 -16.16 17.38 -0.48
N LEU A 249 -16.28 16.43 0.45
CA LEU A 249 -17.46 16.28 1.31
C LEU A 249 -17.63 17.49 2.22
N ALA A 250 -16.55 17.97 2.86
CA ALA A 250 -16.58 19.15 3.70
C ALA A 250 -16.98 20.41 2.91
N ARG A 251 -16.50 20.56 1.68
CA ARG A 251 -16.88 21.66 0.78
C ARG A 251 -18.34 21.57 0.35
N ALA A 252 -18.82 20.38 -0.04
CA ALA A 252 -20.23 20.16 -0.39
C ALA A 252 -21.17 20.48 0.79
N LEU A 253 -20.78 20.08 2.01
CA LEU A 253 -21.51 20.35 3.24
C LEU A 253 -21.38 21.79 3.75
N ARG A 254 -20.48 22.60 3.18
CA ARG A 254 -20.05 23.90 3.74
C ARG A 254 -19.72 23.78 5.23
N TYR A 255 -19.00 22.72 5.58
CA TYR A 255 -18.75 22.34 6.96
C TYR A 255 -18.16 23.46 7.83
N PRO A 256 -17.25 24.33 7.37
CA PRO A 256 -16.79 25.46 8.18
C PRO A 256 -17.92 26.36 8.68
N ASP A 257 -18.91 26.65 7.83
CA ASP A 257 -20.07 27.49 8.15
C ASP A 257 -21.10 26.74 9.02
N SER A 258 -21.09 25.40 8.94
CA SER A 258 -22.02 24.51 9.63
C SER A 258 -21.41 23.79 10.84
N ALA A 259 -20.17 24.12 11.24
CA ALA A 259 -19.44 23.38 12.26
C ALA A 259 -20.14 23.40 13.64
N VAL A 260 -20.94 24.44 13.91
CA VAL A 260 -21.74 24.58 15.13
C VAL A 260 -22.78 23.47 15.27
N PHE A 261 -23.32 22.95 14.14
CA PHE A 261 -24.30 21.87 14.13
C PHE A 261 -23.77 20.54 14.66
N ALA A 262 -22.44 20.35 14.64
CA ALA A 262 -21.80 19.15 15.19
C ALA A 262 -21.56 19.23 16.71
N ARG A 263 -21.62 20.43 17.30
CA ARG A 263 -21.22 20.68 18.70
C ARG A 263 -22.37 21.07 19.60
N GLU A 264 -23.37 21.76 19.05
CA GLU A 264 -24.52 22.27 19.79
C GLU A 264 -25.72 21.34 19.64
N SER A 265 -26.58 21.30 20.66
CA SER A 265 -27.85 20.58 20.57
C SER A 265 -28.81 21.31 19.64
N PHE A 266 -29.77 20.57 19.05
CA PHE A 266 -30.82 21.17 18.21
C PHE A 266 -31.55 22.33 18.91
N GLY A 267 -31.84 22.20 20.21
CA GLY A 267 -32.46 23.28 20.98
C GLY A 267 -31.60 24.54 21.06
N ARG A 268 -30.29 24.41 21.30
CA ARG A 268 -29.38 25.58 21.33
C ARG A 268 -29.23 26.21 19.95
N LEU A 269 -29.14 25.40 18.90
CA LEU A 269 -29.10 25.87 17.51
C LEU A 269 -30.35 26.69 17.16
N TYR A 270 -31.53 26.17 17.47
CA TYR A 270 -32.80 26.84 17.21
C TYR A 270 -32.88 28.24 17.86
N PHE A 271 -32.44 28.36 19.11
CA PHE A 271 -32.47 29.64 19.83
C PHE A 271 -31.32 30.60 19.44
N THR A 272 -30.21 30.09 18.90
CA THR A 272 -29.00 30.87 18.65
C THR A 272 -28.90 31.34 17.20
N LEU A 273 -29.32 30.53 16.23
CA LEU A 273 -29.25 30.87 14.80
C LEU A 273 -30.28 31.92 14.39
N GLY A 274 -31.46 31.95 15.03
CA GLY A 274 -32.51 32.92 14.70
C GLY A 274 -32.87 32.90 13.20
N MET A 275 -32.77 34.07 12.54
CA MET A 275 -33.05 34.21 11.10
C MET A 275 -31.97 33.59 10.20
N GLU A 276 -30.73 33.43 10.69
CA GLU A 276 -29.61 32.86 9.93
C GLU A 276 -29.89 31.40 9.52
N ALA A 277 -30.74 30.69 10.27
CA ALA A 277 -31.17 29.33 9.94
C ALA A 277 -31.87 29.22 8.57
N PHE A 278 -32.52 30.29 8.11
CA PHE A 278 -33.19 30.35 6.80
C PHE A 278 -32.28 30.85 5.68
N GLU A 279 -31.11 31.39 6.02
CA GLU A 279 -30.09 31.86 5.08
C GLU A 279 -29.04 30.78 4.77
N LEU A 280 -29.07 29.67 5.51
CA LEU A 280 -28.24 28.50 5.24
C LEU A 280 -28.51 27.97 3.84
N ALA A 281 -27.44 27.79 3.07
CA ALA A 281 -27.54 27.27 1.72
C ALA A 281 -28.16 25.87 1.70
N HIS A 282 -28.95 25.59 0.66
CA HIS A 282 -29.59 24.30 0.51
C HIS A 282 -28.57 23.21 0.15
N VAL A 283 -28.16 22.42 1.13
CA VAL A 283 -27.13 21.35 0.98
C VAL A 283 -27.71 20.05 0.39
N LEU A 284 -29.04 19.96 0.25
CA LEU A 284 -29.74 18.76 -0.25
C LEU A 284 -30.19 18.88 -1.72
N GLY A 285 -29.57 19.76 -2.51
CA GLY A 285 -29.81 19.79 -3.94
C GLY A 285 -29.33 18.49 -4.60
N ASP A 286 -29.93 18.09 -5.72
CA ASP A 286 -29.59 16.83 -6.39
C ASP A 286 -28.10 16.72 -6.75
N GLU A 287 -27.48 17.82 -7.18
CA GLU A 287 -26.04 17.88 -7.52
C GLU A 287 -25.15 17.69 -6.28
N ASP A 288 -25.40 18.45 -5.22
CA ASP A 288 -24.63 18.36 -3.96
C ASP A 288 -24.81 16.98 -3.33
N HIS A 289 -26.03 16.44 -3.34
CA HIS A 289 -26.33 15.10 -2.84
C HIS A 289 -25.59 14.02 -3.63
N ALA A 290 -25.58 14.08 -4.97
CA ALA A 290 -24.82 13.17 -5.80
C ALA A 290 -23.30 13.27 -5.52
N ARG A 291 -22.78 14.50 -5.37
CA ARG A 291 -21.37 14.73 -5.03
C ARG A 291 -21.00 14.15 -3.67
N MET A 292 -21.84 14.36 -2.66
CA MET A 292 -21.66 13.79 -1.32
C MET A 292 -21.64 12.25 -1.37
N ARG A 293 -22.59 11.62 -2.07
CA ARG A 293 -22.59 10.16 -2.27
C ARG A 293 -21.31 9.68 -2.94
N GLY A 294 -20.88 10.35 -4.01
CA GLY A 294 -19.63 10.02 -4.70
C GLY A 294 -18.39 10.12 -3.80
N SER A 295 -18.31 11.15 -2.95
CA SER A 295 -17.24 11.28 -1.97
C SER A 295 -17.26 10.18 -0.91
N VAL A 296 -18.42 9.84 -0.35
CA VAL A 296 -18.57 8.73 0.60
C VAL A 296 -18.13 7.40 -0.03
N SER A 297 -18.55 7.10 -1.26
CA SER A 297 -18.13 5.89 -1.96
C SER A 297 -16.62 5.86 -2.22
N ARG A 298 -15.98 6.99 -2.56
CA ARG A 298 -14.51 7.07 -2.67
C ARG A 298 -13.82 6.83 -1.33
N MET A 299 -14.34 7.37 -0.22
CA MET A 299 -13.81 7.12 1.12
C MET A 299 -13.93 5.65 1.51
N GLN A 300 -15.08 5.02 1.26
CA GLN A 300 -15.28 3.59 1.50
C GLN A 300 -14.28 2.73 0.73
N ARG A 301 -14.07 3.01 -0.56
CA ARG A 301 -13.05 2.31 -1.36
C ARG A 301 -11.64 2.49 -0.81
N ALA A 302 -11.27 3.69 -0.35
CA ALA A 302 -9.97 3.93 0.26
C ALA A 302 -9.78 3.09 1.54
N LEU A 303 -10.82 2.95 2.38
CA LEU A 303 -10.80 2.11 3.57
C LEU A 303 -10.63 0.63 3.22
N VAL A 304 -11.41 0.13 2.25
CA VAL A 304 -11.31 -1.27 1.80
C VAL A 304 -9.92 -1.57 1.23
N LYS A 305 -9.36 -0.66 0.42
CA LYS A 305 -7.98 -0.80 -0.09
C LYS A 305 -6.98 -0.90 1.06
N ALA A 306 -7.05 -0.02 2.04
CA ALA A 306 -6.11 -0.03 3.17
C ALA A 306 -6.24 -1.27 4.07
N ASP A 307 -7.40 -1.91 4.11
CA ASP A 307 -7.72 -2.95 5.08
C ASP A 307 -6.76 -4.16 5.03
N GLY A 308 -6.44 -4.65 3.82
CA GLY A 308 -5.52 -5.78 3.63
C GLY A 308 -4.05 -5.46 3.92
N VAL A 309 -3.67 -4.18 3.92
CA VAL A 309 -2.27 -3.73 4.09
C VAL A 309 -2.02 -3.03 5.42
N ARG A 310 -3.05 -2.88 6.26
CA ARG A 310 -2.98 -2.13 7.53
C ARG A 310 -1.94 -2.71 8.49
N TRP A 311 -1.67 -4.01 8.42
CA TRP A 311 -0.67 -4.68 9.25
C TRP A 311 0.77 -4.23 8.90
N LEU A 312 1.01 -3.61 7.75
CA LEU A 312 2.32 -3.04 7.43
C LEU A 312 2.59 -1.74 8.22
N VAL A 313 1.55 -1.12 8.77
CA VAL A 313 1.67 0.11 9.57
C VAL A 313 2.16 -0.28 10.96
N ARG A 314 3.37 0.18 11.32
CA ARG A 314 3.89 0.06 12.68
C ARG A 314 3.61 1.33 13.48
N GLU A 315 3.23 1.16 14.73
CA GLU A 315 3.44 2.21 15.73
C GLU A 315 4.95 2.28 15.97
N THR A 316 5.58 3.35 15.50
CA THR A 316 7.03 3.50 15.55
C THR A 316 7.53 3.49 17.00
N GLY A 317 8.13 2.40 17.44
CA GLY A 317 9.10 2.44 18.52
C GLY A 317 10.30 3.24 18.03
N ARG A 318 10.67 4.31 18.74
CA ARG A 318 11.85 5.12 18.37
C ARG A 318 13.11 4.29 18.59
N VAL A 319 13.68 3.74 17.52
CA VAL A 319 15.02 3.15 17.58
C VAL A 319 16.04 4.27 17.34
N PRO A 320 17.11 4.37 18.14
CA PRO A 320 18.15 5.38 17.92
C PRO A 320 18.80 5.16 16.54
N THR A 321 18.76 6.18 15.70
CA THR A 321 19.37 6.20 14.36
C THR A 321 20.88 6.50 14.39
N CYS A 322 21.46 6.71 15.58
CA CYS A 322 22.86 7.03 15.78
C CYS A 322 23.42 6.23 16.97
N GLY A 323 24.48 5.46 16.73
CA GLY A 323 25.25 4.76 17.76
C GLY A 323 25.27 3.26 17.50
N VAL A 324 26.48 2.69 17.44
CA VAL A 324 26.67 1.25 17.64
C VAL A 324 26.09 0.94 19.02
N SER A 325 25.11 0.04 19.11
CA SER A 325 24.75 -0.58 20.38
C SER A 325 26.02 -1.29 20.87
N GLY A 326 26.78 -0.61 21.72
CA GLY A 326 28.03 -1.13 22.25
C GLY A 326 27.75 -2.24 23.25
N ALA A 327 28.29 -3.42 22.93
CA ALA A 327 28.50 -4.60 23.78
C ALA A 327 27.26 -5.29 24.39
#